data_AF-A0A8D9EF73-F1
#
_entry.id   AF-A0A8D9EF73-F1
#
_cell.length_a   1.000
_cell.length_b   1.000
_cell.length_c   1.000
_cell.angle_alpha   90.00
_cell.angle_beta   90.00
_cell.angle_gamma   90.00
#
_symmetry.space_group_name_H-M   'P 1'
#
loop_
_entity.id
_entity.type
_entity.pdbx_description
1 polymer ?
#
loop_
_entity_poly.entity_id
_entity_poly.type
_entity_poly.pdbx_seq_one_letter_code
_entity_poly.pdbx_strand_id
1 'polypeptide(L)'
;MNVTWLNCNGPSNFYKAVDTFTTQKIDIICLSETWLRSYTKQIPGYKTLQVEAVKFKKKGRFCGGQVMLCNESYEPIFLRKCHSWSFICIKSLQLIVGSVYIKPGDKKEDRKENKKIVDR
;
A
#
# COMPACT_ATOMS: atom_id res chain seq x y z
N MET A 1 9.49 7.31 17.13
CA MET A 1 8.68 6.76 16.04
C MET A 1 8.77 7.69 14.84
N ASN A 2 9.50 7.30 13.80
CA ASN A 2 9.49 7.95 12.50
C ASN A 2 8.65 7.12 11.52
N VAL A 3 7.72 7.80 10.83
CA VAL A 3 6.82 7.17 9.86
C VAL A 3 7.02 7.87 8.54
N THR A 4 7.15 7.11 7.45
CA THR A 4 7.19 7.65 6.10
C THR A 4 6.18 6.96 5.21
N TRP A 5 5.77 7.65 4.15
CA TRP A 5 4.90 7.10 3.14
C TRP A 5 5.33 7.56 1.74
N LEU A 6 5.15 6.68 0.75
CA LEU A 6 5.42 6.99 -0.65
C LEU A 6 4.47 6.23 -1.57
N ASN A 7 3.95 6.93 -2.58
CA ASN A 7 3.38 6.29 -3.74
C ASN A 7 4.52 5.98 -4.74
N CYS A 8 4.83 4.70 -4.91
CA CYS A 8 5.98 4.25 -5.67
C CYS A 8 5.77 4.41 -7.18
N ASN A 9 4.53 4.33 -7.69
CA ASN A 9 4.28 4.27 -9.14
C ASN A 9 5.08 3.17 -9.84
N GLY A 10 5.23 2.02 -9.18
CA GLY A 10 5.79 0.80 -9.74
C GLY A 10 7.03 0.24 -9.04
N PRO A 11 7.54 -0.91 -9.53
CA PRO A 11 8.52 -1.72 -8.80
C PRO A 11 9.88 -1.04 -8.63
N SER A 12 10.35 -0.29 -9.64
CA SER A 12 11.67 0.34 -9.59
C SER A 12 11.80 1.34 -8.44
N ASN A 13 10.81 2.21 -8.30
CA ASN A 13 10.76 3.19 -7.21
C ASN A 13 10.47 2.53 -5.86
N PHE A 14 9.70 1.44 -5.85
CA PHE A 14 9.50 0.64 -4.64
C PHE A 14 10.84 0.14 -4.08
N TYR A 15 11.68 -0.52 -4.89
CA TYR A 15 12.96 -1.04 -4.39
C TYR A 15 13.90 0.08 -3.93
N LYS A 16 13.99 1.18 -4.69
CA LYS A 16 14.76 2.37 -4.28
C LYS A 16 14.28 2.92 -2.93
N ALA A 17 12.96 3.02 -2.74
CA ALA A 17 12.38 3.53 -1.51
C ALA A 17 12.65 2.60 -0.33
N VAL A 18 12.51 1.28 -0.51
CA VAL A 18 12.87 0.29 0.51
C VAL A 18 14.32 0.46 0.94
N ASP A 19 15.26 0.46 0.00
CA ASP A 19 16.69 0.54 0.33
C ASP A 19 17.04 1.88 0.99
N THR A 20 16.45 2.98 0.53
CA THR A 20 16.66 4.32 1.12
C THR A 20 16.11 4.41 2.54
N PHE A 21 14.85 4.06 2.75
CA PHE A 21 14.17 4.26 4.04
C PHE A 21 14.65 3.27 5.11
N THR A 22 15.01 2.05 4.73
CA THR A 22 15.60 1.09 5.67
C THR A 22 17.01 1.49 6.08
N THR A 23 17.81 2.04 5.17
CA THR A 23 19.13 2.64 5.47
C THR A 23 19.00 3.82 6.44
N GLN A 24 17.95 4.63 6.28
CA GLN A 24 17.60 5.73 7.18
C GLN A 24 16.99 5.27 8.52
N LYS A 25 16.81 3.96 8.72
CA LYS A 25 16.21 3.36 9.92
C LYS A 25 14.84 3.97 10.25
N ILE A 26 13.96 4.03 9.26
CA ILE A 26 12.57 4.47 9.47
C ILE A 26 11.74 3.35 10.09
N ASP A 27 11.14 3.57 11.27
CA ASP A 27 10.40 2.59 12.06
C ASP A 27 9.19 2.00 11.33
N ILE A 28 8.48 2.83 10.54
CA ILE A 28 7.30 2.41 9.77
C ILE A 28 7.35 3.04 8.36
N ILE A 29 7.35 2.20 7.33
CA ILE A 29 7.45 2.59 5.93
C ILE A 29 6.21 2.10 5.19
N CYS A 30 5.41 3.04 4.68
CA CYS A 30 4.17 2.76 3.96
C CYS A 30 4.31 3.01 2.46
N LEU A 31 4.32 1.96 1.65
CA LEU A 31 4.53 2.04 0.20
C LEU A 31 3.27 1.61 -0.56
N SER A 32 2.80 2.45 -1.46
CA SER A 32 1.62 2.19 -2.31
C SER A 32 1.97 2.19 -3.79
N GLU A 33 1.08 1.68 -4.65
CA GLU A 33 1.34 1.49 -6.09
C GLU A 33 2.65 0.74 -6.34
N THR A 34 2.88 -0.32 -5.59
CA THR A 34 4.09 -1.14 -5.72
C THR A 34 4.09 -1.94 -7.02
N TRP A 35 2.90 -2.28 -7.54
CA TRP A 35 2.67 -3.15 -8.69
C TRP A 35 3.26 -4.56 -8.51
N LEU A 36 3.47 -4.98 -7.27
CA LEU A 36 4.00 -6.29 -6.92
C LEU A 36 2.86 -7.25 -6.59
N ARG A 37 2.88 -8.42 -7.21
CA ARG A 37 2.05 -9.55 -6.78
C ARG A 37 2.56 -10.17 -5.48
N SER A 38 3.87 -10.27 -5.34
CA SER A 38 4.52 -10.83 -4.16
C SER A 38 5.84 -10.11 -3.93
N TYR A 39 6.16 -9.87 -2.67
CA TYR A 39 7.41 -9.29 -2.20
C TYR A 39 7.90 -10.13 -1.01
N THR A 40 8.96 -10.89 -1.23
CA THR A 40 9.46 -11.90 -0.28
C THR A 40 10.83 -11.59 0.29
N LYS A 41 11.43 -10.45 -0.10
CA LYS A 41 12.73 -10.03 0.43
C LYS A 41 12.58 -9.73 1.91
N GLN A 42 13.28 -10.50 2.74
CA GLN A 42 13.40 -10.22 4.16
C GLN A 42 14.34 -9.05 4.39
N ILE A 43 13.97 -8.18 5.31
CA ILE A 43 14.77 -7.03 5.71
C ILE A 43 15.03 -7.19 7.20
N PRO A 44 16.29 -7.36 7.63
CA PRO A 44 16.62 -7.55 9.04
C PRO A 44 16.01 -6.45 9.92
N GLY A 45 15.31 -6.85 11.00
CA GLY A 45 14.65 -5.94 11.93
C GLY A 45 13.28 -5.43 11.49
N TYR A 46 12.82 -5.78 10.28
CA TYR A 46 11.51 -5.36 9.76
C TYR A 46 10.61 -6.56 9.48
N LYS A 47 9.37 -6.44 9.96
CA LYS A 47 8.22 -7.19 9.46
C LYS A 47 7.74 -6.59 8.15
N THR A 48 7.33 -7.46 7.23
CA THR A 48 6.75 -7.06 5.94
C THR A 48 5.29 -7.48 5.89
N LEU A 49 4.40 -6.52 5.64
CA LEU A 49 2.98 -6.72 5.43
C LEU A 49 2.63 -6.28 4.02
N GLN A 50 1.92 -7.12 3.26
CA GLN A 50 1.64 -6.85 1.86
C GLN A 50 0.17 -7.07 1.52
N VAL A 51 -0.37 -6.14 0.75
CA VAL A 51 -1.55 -6.32 -0.09
C VAL A 51 -1.09 -6.39 -1.54
N GLU A 52 -1.37 -7.51 -2.20
CA GLU A 52 -0.93 -7.76 -3.58
C GLU A 52 -1.59 -6.84 -4.60
N ALA A 53 -0.85 -6.50 -5.66
CA ALA A 53 -1.41 -5.86 -6.84
C ALA A 53 -2.28 -6.86 -7.65
N VAL A 54 -3.51 -6.47 -8.00
CA VAL A 54 -4.50 -7.39 -8.59
C VAL A 54 -5.03 -6.97 -9.97
N LYS A 55 -4.96 -5.69 -10.36
CA LYS A 55 -5.49 -5.24 -11.67
C LYS A 55 -4.38 -5.21 -12.71
N PHE A 56 -4.65 -5.78 -13.88
CA PHE A 56 -3.80 -5.63 -15.05
C PHE A 56 -4.17 -4.36 -15.83
N LYS A 57 -3.20 -3.48 -16.10
CA LYS A 57 -3.31 -2.44 -17.14
C LYS A 57 -3.35 -3.12 -18.51
N LYS A 58 -3.86 -2.41 -19.54
CA LYS A 58 -4.00 -2.90 -20.93
C LYS A 58 -2.75 -3.58 -21.53
N LYS A 59 -1.55 -3.33 -20.98
CA LYS A 59 -0.27 -3.94 -21.41
C LYS A 59 0.21 -5.09 -20.51
N GLY A 60 -0.68 -5.76 -19.76
CA GLY A 60 -0.31 -6.88 -18.87
C GLY A 60 0.50 -6.48 -17.63
N ARG A 61 0.58 -5.19 -17.29
CA ARG A 61 1.28 -4.71 -16.09
C ARG A 61 0.33 -4.68 -14.90
N PHE A 62 0.78 -5.16 -13.74
CA PHE A 62 0.02 -5.00 -12.49
C PHE A 62 -0.16 -3.52 -12.11
N CYS A 63 -1.21 -3.22 -11.37
CA CYS A 63 -1.45 -1.93 -10.73
C CYS A 63 -2.14 -2.11 -9.37
N GLY A 64 -2.03 -1.09 -8.52
CA GLY A 64 -2.28 -1.22 -7.08
C GLY A 64 -1.09 -1.83 -6.35
N GLY A 65 -1.40 -2.54 -5.28
CA GLY A 65 -0.41 -3.13 -4.39
C GLY A 65 0.04 -2.13 -3.32
N GLN A 66 0.20 -2.65 -2.11
CA GLN A 66 0.61 -1.88 -0.94
C GLN A 66 1.52 -2.75 -0.08
N VAL A 67 2.58 -2.18 0.44
CA VAL A 67 3.52 -2.84 1.35
C VAL A 67 3.74 -1.92 2.54
N MET A 68 3.69 -2.47 3.74
CA MET A 68 4.13 -1.81 4.96
C MET A 68 5.32 -2.58 5.51
N LEU A 69 6.43 -1.89 5.75
CA LEU A 69 7.55 -2.40 6.54
C LEU A 69 7.47 -1.74 7.91
N CYS A 70 7.60 -2.51 8.98
CA CYS A 70 7.64 -1.98 10.33
C CYS A 70 8.58 -2.77 11.21
N ASN A 71 9.15 -2.13 12.24
CA ASN A 71 9.98 -2.83 13.22
C ASN A 71 9.23 -4.01 13.88
N GLU A 72 9.97 -5.01 14.36
CA GLU A 72 9.40 -6.22 14.95
C GLU A 72 8.53 -6.00 16.20
N SER A 73 8.63 -4.84 16.85
CA SER A 73 7.76 -4.47 17.98
C SER A 73 6.30 -4.19 17.61
N TYR A 74 6.00 -4.09 16.31
CA TYR A 74 4.63 -3.89 15.82
C TYR A 74 3.94 -5.22 15.48
N GLU A 75 2.66 -5.31 15.79
CA GLU A 75 1.80 -6.45 15.47
C GLU A 75 0.81 -6.10 14.37
N PRO A 76 0.62 -6.96 13.36
CA PRO A 76 -0.44 -6.76 12.37
C PRO A 76 -1.81 -6.91 13.04
N ILE A 77 -2.69 -5.94 12.81
CA ILE A 77 -4.09 -6.02 13.22
C ILE A 77 -4.94 -6.50 12.05
N PHE A 78 -4.74 -5.87 10.89
CA PHE A 78 -5.71 -5.98 9.81
C PHE A 78 -5.08 -5.68 8.45
N LEU A 79 -5.33 -6.57 7.49
CA LEU A 79 -5.02 -6.35 6.09
C LEU A 79 -6.32 -6.57 5.31
N ARG A 80 -6.77 -5.54 4.58
CA ARG A 80 -7.89 -5.68 3.65
C ARG A 80 -7.66 -5.00 2.33
N LYS A 81 -8.34 -5.53 1.33
CA LYS A 81 -8.43 -4.94 0.00
C LYS A 81 -9.86 -5.07 -0.50
N CYS A 82 -10.29 -4.08 -1.26
CA CYS A 82 -11.42 -4.18 -2.17
C CYS A 82 -10.99 -3.71 -3.56
N HIS A 83 -11.93 -3.53 -4.50
CA HIS A 83 -11.62 -3.10 -5.86
C HIS A 83 -11.00 -1.69 -5.95
N SER A 84 -11.37 -0.80 -5.02
CA SER A 84 -11.05 0.63 -5.05
C SER A 84 -10.12 1.10 -3.93
N TRP A 85 -9.86 0.28 -2.91
CA TRP A 85 -8.92 0.64 -1.84
C TRP A 85 -8.25 -0.58 -1.20
N SER A 86 -7.11 -0.36 -0.56
CA SER A 86 -6.46 -1.29 0.35
C SER A 86 -6.09 -0.61 1.66
N PHE A 87 -6.00 -1.41 2.73
CA PHE A 87 -5.70 -0.94 4.07
C PHE A 87 -4.82 -1.96 4.79
N ILE A 88 -3.73 -1.48 5.39
CA ILE A 88 -2.85 -2.24 6.28
C ILE A 88 -2.82 -1.52 7.63
N CYS A 89 -3.05 -2.25 8.71
CA CYS A 89 -3.08 -1.70 10.06
C CYS A 89 -2.19 -2.51 11.00
N ILE A 90 -1.38 -1.81 11.78
CA ILE A 90 -0.50 -2.36 12.81
C ILE A 90 -0.74 -1.66 14.15
N LYS A 91 -0.42 -2.34 15.25
CA LYS A 91 -0.40 -1.76 16.60
C LYS A 91 0.93 -1.97 17.28
N SER A 92 1.22 -1.10 18.24
CA SER A 92 2.09 -1.37 19.38
C SER A 92 1.27 -1.26 20.67
N LEU A 93 1.93 -1.32 21.83
CA LEU A 93 1.30 -1.08 23.13
C LEU A 93 0.70 0.34 23.26
N GLN A 94 1.20 1.30 22.50
CA GLN A 94 0.91 2.73 22.70
C GLN A 94 0.14 3.36 21.54
N LEU A 95 0.12 2.73 20.37
CA LEU A 95 -0.41 3.36 19.16
C LEU A 95 -0.90 2.35 18.12
N ILE A 96 -1.78 2.85 17.24
CA ILE A 96 -2.26 2.13 16.06
C ILE A 96 -1.88 2.97 14.83
N VAL A 97 -1.27 2.33 13.83
CA VAL A 97 -0.97 2.97 12.53
C VAL A 97 -1.70 2.25 11.43
N GLY A 98 -2.45 3.01 10.65
CA GLY A 98 -3.12 2.55 9.44
C GLY A 98 -2.53 3.21 8.20
N SER A 99 -2.30 2.43 7.15
CA SER A 99 -1.98 2.92 5.82
C SER A 99 -3.11 2.55 4.87
N VAL A 100 -3.75 3.57 4.29
CA VAL A 100 -4.79 3.40 3.28
C VAL A 100 -4.24 3.80 1.91
N TYR A 101 -4.50 2.98 0.91
CA TYR A 101 -4.32 3.34 -0.48
C TYR A 101 -5.68 3.34 -1.16
N ILE A 102 -6.09 4.50 -1.67
CA ILE A 102 -7.30 4.66 -2.47
C ILE A 102 -6.87 4.72 -3.93
N LYS A 103 -7.37 3.79 -4.73
CA LYS A 103 -7.10 3.73 -6.16
C LYS A 103 -7.74 4.96 -6.81
N PRO A 104 -6.99 5.71 -7.64
CA PRO A 104 -7.56 6.83 -8.37
C PRO A 104 -8.71 6.32 -9.25
N GLY A 105 -9.87 6.97 -9.15
CA GLY A 105 -11.09 6.58 -9.85
C GLY A 105 -10.87 6.48 -11.36
N ASP A 106 -11.39 5.40 -11.96
CA ASP A 106 -11.64 5.42 -13.40
C ASP A 106 -12.78 6.43 -13.59
N LYS A 107 -12.50 7.63 -14.13
CA LYS A 107 -13.48 8.72 -14.42
C LYS A 107 -14.75 8.28 -15.18
N LYS A 108 -14.83 7.02 -15.62
CA LYS A 108 -15.97 6.40 -16.31
C LYS A 108 -17.01 5.80 -15.36
N GLU A 109 -16.64 5.36 -14.16
CA GLU A 109 -17.60 4.81 -13.18
C GLU A 109 -18.24 5.91 -12.33
N ASP A 110 -17.47 6.92 -11.92
CA ASP A 110 -18.00 8.11 -11.22
C ASP A 110 -19.06 8.87 -12.05
N ARG A 111 -19.02 8.76 -13.38
CA ARG A 111 -20.04 9.32 -14.28
C ARG A 111 -21.32 8.49 -14.35
N LYS A 112 -21.27 7.19 -14.07
CA LYS A 112 -22.46 6.31 -14.08
C LYS A 112 -23.23 6.39 -12.77
N GLU A 113 -22.55 6.48 -11.63
CA GLU A 113 -23.21 6.72 -10.34
C GLU A 113 -23.82 8.13 -10.27
N ASN A 114 -23.09 9.16 -10.71
CA ASN A 114 -23.64 10.52 -10.73
C ASN A 114 -24.79 10.72 -11.73
N LYS A 115 -24.93 9.88 -12.77
CA LYS A 115 -26.12 9.92 -13.64
C LYS A 115 -27.37 9.34 -12.98
N LYS A 116 -27.23 8.37 -12.05
CA LYS A 116 -28.39 7.80 -11.35
C LYS A 116 -28.97 8.71 -10.25
N ILE A 117 -28.19 9.69 -9.80
CA ILE A 117 -28.58 10.58 -8.70
C ILE A 117 -29.29 11.85 -9.21
N VAL A 118 -29.14 12.20 -10.49
CA VAL A 118 -29.74 13.42 -11.06
C VAL A 118 -31.15 13.17 -11.65
N ASP A 119 -31.60 11.92 -11.73
CA ASP A 119 -32.94 11.54 -12.23
C ASP A 119 -33.92 11.14 -11.09
N ARG A 120 -33.84 11.77 -9.91
CA ARG A 120 -34.84 11.62 -8.83
C ARG A 120 -35.31 12.97 -8.29
#